data_AF-A0A434DNP0-F1
#
_entry.id   AF-A0A434DNP0-F1
#
_cell.length_a   1.000
_cell.length_b   1.000
_cell.length_c   1.000
_cell.angle_alpha   90.00
_cell.angle_beta   90.00
_cell.angle_gamma   90.00
#
_symmetry.space_group_name_H-M   'P 1'
#
loop_
_entity.id
_entity.type
_entity.pdbx_description
1 polymer ?
#
loop_
_entity_poly.entity_id
_entity_poly.type
_entity_poly.pdbx_seq_one_letter_code
_entity_poly.pdbx_strand_id
1 'polypeptide(L)'
;GKDRLTMLFDLGDSPDSAEGYAVLALYDITAKPKLLDAVNVALDRGTYFREPGKLSVGANDDVLITMSAHFNSSQNYVITPLIMIRDDKFEPIDMIYTFDENLCAYSRKQDVAFQGIADGQPYAAIKVTVTDSTVLNGESCDDTPPRPESHEISVTYHWDKKTSRYTKDSDALDKLAGENANRF
;
A
#
# COMPACT_ATOMS: atom_id res chain seq x y z
N GLY A 1 -23.64 -4.72 4.88
CA GLY A 1 -22.98 -3.63 4.15
C GLY A 1 -24.03 -2.66 3.65
N LYS A 2 -23.72 -1.37 3.56
CA LYS A 2 -24.38 -0.52 2.54
C LYS A 2 -23.93 -1.02 1.16
N ASP A 3 -24.80 -1.02 0.16
CA ASP A 3 -24.43 -1.43 -1.19
C ASP A 3 -23.58 -0.32 -1.82
N ARG A 4 -22.26 -0.51 -1.76
CA ARG A 4 -21.26 0.46 -2.22
C ARG A 4 -20.40 -0.14 -3.33
N LEU A 5 -20.01 0.72 -4.26
CA LEU A 5 -19.07 0.40 -5.33
C LEU A 5 -17.91 1.38 -5.27
N THR A 6 -16.68 0.86 -5.28
CA THR A 6 -15.49 1.67 -5.49
C THR A 6 -14.96 1.42 -6.90
N MET A 7 -14.66 2.49 -7.64
CA MET A 7 -14.08 2.43 -8.96
C MET A 7 -12.78 3.22 -9.00
N LEU A 8 -11.75 2.64 -9.60
CA LEU A 8 -10.49 3.32 -9.88
C LEU A 8 -10.50 3.73 -11.36
N PHE A 9 -10.47 5.03 -11.61
CA PHE A 9 -10.39 5.61 -12.96
C PHE A 9 -8.96 6.06 -13.22
N ASP A 10 -8.28 5.38 -14.13
CA ASP A 10 -7.03 5.87 -14.71
C ASP A 10 -7.37 6.94 -15.76
N LEU A 11 -6.91 8.16 -15.51
CA LEU A 11 -7.13 9.34 -16.36
C LEU A 11 -5.88 9.72 -17.16
N GLY A 12 -4.82 8.91 -17.10
CA GLY A 12 -3.58 9.08 -17.84
C GLY A 12 -2.51 9.89 -17.10
N ASP A 13 -1.44 10.19 -17.83
CA ASP A 13 -0.22 10.77 -17.28
C ASP A 13 -0.30 12.29 -17.11
N SER A 14 0.52 12.81 -16.19
CA SER A 14 0.82 14.23 -16.10
C SER A 14 2.04 14.57 -16.95
N PRO A 15 2.00 15.61 -17.81
CA PRO A 15 3.17 15.99 -18.62
C PRO A 15 4.32 16.54 -17.77
N ASP A 16 4.02 17.03 -16.57
CA ASP A 16 4.96 17.75 -15.70
C ASP A 16 5.23 17.01 -14.37
N SER A 17 4.72 15.79 -14.19
CA SER A 17 4.90 15.01 -12.95
C SER A 17 5.11 13.52 -13.23
N ALA A 18 5.85 12.84 -12.36
CA ALA A 18 5.90 11.39 -12.34
C ALA A 18 4.58 10.77 -11.84
N GLU A 19 3.81 11.53 -11.05
CA GLU A 19 2.47 11.17 -10.61
C GLU A 19 1.48 11.37 -11.77
N GLY A 20 0.79 10.30 -12.16
CA GLY A 20 -0.32 10.39 -13.12
C GLY A 20 -1.60 10.99 -12.50
N TYR A 21 -2.73 10.78 -13.16
CA TYR A 21 -4.06 11.11 -12.64
C TYR A 21 -4.87 9.83 -12.49
N ALA A 22 -5.13 9.40 -11.25
CA ALA A 22 -5.97 8.24 -10.99
C ALA A 22 -6.98 8.56 -9.89
N VAL A 23 -8.26 8.53 -10.22
CA VAL A 23 -9.33 8.88 -9.28
C VAL A 23 -9.96 7.62 -8.70
N LEU A 24 -9.90 7.49 -7.39
CA LEU A 24 -10.70 6.53 -6.64
C LEU A 24 -12.05 7.17 -6.32
N ALA A 25 -13.14 6.59 -6.82
CA ALA A 25 -14.49 7.10 -6.66
C ALA A 25 -15.37 6.10 -5.90
N LEU A 26 -16.09 6.60 -4.91
CA LEU A 26 -17.03 5.86 -4.09
C LEU A 26 -18.46 6.16 -4.51
N TYR A 27 -19.25 5.12 -4.78
CA TYR A 27 -20.65 5.23 -5.14
C TYR A 27 -21.53 4.49 -4.12
N ASP A 28 -22.67 5.10 -3.79
CA ASP A 28 -23.83 4.39 -3.27
C ASP A 28 -24.62 3.84 -4.46
N ILE A 29 -24.84 2.52 -4.47
CA ILE A 29 -25.55 1.81 -5.53
C ILE A 29 -26.85 1.15 -5.05
N THR A 30 -27.34 1.51 -3.84
CA THR A 30 -28.59 0.98 -3.27
C THR A 30 -29.81 1.31 -4.15
N ALA A 31 -29.76 2.43 -4.88
CA ALA A 31 -30.78 2.88 -5.81
C ALA A 31 -30.11 3.41 -7.10
N LYS A 32 -30.56 4.57 -7.61
CA LYS A 32 -29.83 5.26 -8.69
C LYS A 32 -28.41 5.58 -8.19
N PRO A 33 -27.34 5.13 -8.89
CA PRO A 33 -25.98 5.36 -8.45
C PRO A 33 -25.71 6.82 -8.13
N LYS A 34 -25.15 7.08 -6.95
CA LYS A 34 -24.80 8.41 -6.46
C LYS A 34 -23.33 8.42 -6.05
N LEU A 35 -22.55 9.33 -6.63
CA LEU A 35 -21.18 9.58 -6.20
C LEU A 35 -21.20 10.14 -4.76
N LEU A 36 -20.46 9.50 -3.87
CA LEU A 36 -20.31 9.87 -2.47
C LEU A 36 -19.01 10.65 -2.26
N ASP A 37 -17.91 10.14 -2.80
CA ASP A 37 -16.58 10.74 -2.65
C ASP A 37 -15.68 10.40 -3.86
N ALA A 38 -14.69 11.23 -4.11
CA ALA A 38 -13.70 11.03 -5.16
C ALA A 38 -12.37 11.69 -4.79
N VAL A 39 -11.27 10.92 -4.81
CA VAL A 39 -9.93 11.40 -4.45
C VAL A 39 -8.90 10.96 -5.49
N ASN A 40 -7.89 11.80 -5.75
CA ASN A 40 -6.73 11.39 -6.52
C ASN A 40 -5.87 10.44 -5.68
N VAL A 41 -5.57 9.26 -6.22
CA VAL A 41 -4.73 8.22 -5.60
C VAL A 41 -3.54 7.85 -6.45
N ALA A 42 -3.29 8.58 -7.55
CA ALA A 42 -2.03 8.46 -8.27
C ALA A 42 -0.91 9.08 -7.44
N LEU A 43 -0.03 8.22 -6.93
CA LEU A 43 1.17 8.60 -6.19
C LEU A 43 2.44 8.29 -6.99
N ASP A 44 2.28 7.68 -8.16
CA ASP A 44 3.35 7.31 -9.09
C ASP A 44 2.75 6.99 -10.48
N ARG A 45 3.56 6.52 -11.43
CA ARG A 45 3.16 6.31 -12.83
C ARG A 45 1.97 5.36 -13.01
N GLY A 46 2.07 4.12 -12.54
CA GLY A 46 1.00 3.13 -12.71
C GLY A 46 0.19 2.97 -11.44
N THR A 47 -1.15 3.11 -11.47
CA THR A 47 -2.01 2.99 -10.27
C THR A 47 -3.08 1.92 -10.41
N TYR A 48 -3.18 1.03 -9.41
CA TYR A 48 -4.05 -0.16 -9.45
C TYR A 48 -4.65 -0.47 -8.07
N PHE A 49 -5.66 -1.34 -8.02
CA PHE A 49 -5.94 -2.05 -6.77
C PHE A 49 -4.82 -3.06 -6.48
N ARG A 50 -4.40 -3.14 -5.22
CA ARG A 50 -3.48 -4.19 -4.75
C ARG A 50 -4.23 -5.53 -4.64
N GLU A 51 -3.52 -6.64 -4.50
CA GLU A 51 -4.11 -7.90 -4.06
C GLU A 51 -3.68 -8.18 -2.60
N PRO A 52 -4.63 -8.34 -1.65
CA PRO A 52 -6.06 -8.07 -1.79
C PRO A 52 -6.33 -6.56 -1.95
N GLY A 53 -7.35 -6.19 -2.72
CA GLY A 53 -7.72 -4.78 -2.97
C GLY A 53 -8.60 -4.17 -1.88
N LYS A 54 -9.09 -5.03 -0.98
CA LYS A 54 -9.90 -4.66 0.18
C LYS A 54 -9.62 -5.60 1.35
N LEU A 55 -9.74 -5.07 2.55
CA LEU A 55 -9.63 -5.80 3.80
C LEU A 55 -10.82 -5.43 4.68
N SER A 56 -11.59 -6.43 5.11
CA SER A 56 -12.70 -6.20 6.01
C SER A 56 -12.19 -5.95 7.43
N VAL A 57 -12.64 -4.85 8.03
CA VAL A 57 -12.32 -4.46 9.42
C VAL A 57 -13.58 -4.33 10.28
N GLY A 58 -14.72 -4.80 9.78
CA GLY A 58 -16.01 -4.78 10.45
C GLY A 58 -17.12 -5.20 9.50
N ALA A 59 -18.34 -5.39 10.03
CA ALA A 59 -19.48 -5.86 9.24
C ALA A 59 -19.86 -4.92 8.06
N ASN A 60 -19.47 -3.65 8.13
CA ASN A 60 -19.76 -2.63 7.12
C ASN A 60 -18.55 -1.73 6.82
N ASP A 61 -17.39 -2.06 7.38
CA ASP A 61 -16.19 -1.24 7.34
C ASP A 61 -15.10 -2.02 6.60
N ASP A 62 -14.65 -1.46 5.49
CA ASP A 62 -13.58 -2.00 4.68
C ASP A 62 -12.45 -0.96 4.59
N VAL A 63 -11.23 -1.48 4.55
CA VAL A 63 -10.04 -0.73 4.11
C VAL A 63 -9.75 -1.12 2.69
N LEU A 64 -9.64 -0.13 1.82
CA LEU A 64 -9.20 -0.26 0.44
C LEU A 64 -7.68 -0.16 0.38
N ILE A 65 -7.11 -0.94 -0.54
CA ILE A 65 -5.67 -1.00 -0.76
C ILE A 65 -5.42 -0.77 -2.23
N THR A 66 -4.89 0.40 -2.55
CA THR A 66 -4.39 0.72 -3.90
C THR A 66 -2.87 0.64 -3.89
N MET A 67 -2.26 0.61 -5.06
CA MET A 67 -0.82 0.75 -5.21
C MET A 67 -0.52 1.67 -6.39
N SER A 68 0.48 2.52 -6.23
CA SER A 68 1.16 3.17 -7.36
C SER A 68 2.57 2.60 -7.48
N ALA A 69 3.05 2.38 -8.70
CA ALA A 69 4.37 1.84 -8.94
C ALA A 69 5.04 2.42 -10.19
N HIS A 70 6.38 2.47 -10.15
CA HIS A 70 7.20 2.63 -11.34
C HIS A 70 8.43 1.74 -11.30
N PHE A 71 8.91 1.40 -12.50
CA PHE A 71 10.15 0.68 -12.70
C PHE A 71 11.18 1.57 -13.40
N ASN A 72 12.41 1.59 -12.89
CA ASN A 72 13.53 2.28 -13.50
C ASN A 72 14.83 1.53 -13.20
N SER A 73 15.70 1.32 -14.20
CA SER A 73 17.05 0.75 -14.00
C SER A 73 17.13 -0.47 -13.07
N SER A 74 16.30 -1.49 -13.32
CA SER A 74 16.23 -2.72 -12.50
C SER A 74 15.69 -2.53 -11.08
N GLN A 75 15.00 -1.42 -10.83
CA GLN A 75 14.41 -1.10 -9.55
C GLN A 75 12.91 -0.92 -9.70
N ASN A 76 12.16 -1.40 -8.72
CA ASN A 76 10.72 -1.26 -8.65
C ASN A 76 10.36 -0.53 -7.36
N TYR A 77 9.69 0.62 -7.50
CA TYR A 77 9.24 1.46 -6.40
C TYR A 77 7.73 1.31 -6.30
N VAL A 78 7.23 1.02 -5.10
CA VAL A 78 5.79 0.83 -4.87
C VAL A 78 5.36 1.63 -3.65
N ILE A 79 4.30 2.42 -3.83
CA ILE A 79 3.61 3.16 -2.78
C ILE A 79 2.23 2.52 -2.61
N THR A 80 1.92 2.03 -1.42
CA THR A 80 0.66 1.31 -1.12
C THR A 80 -0.15 2.07 -0.07
N PRO A 81 -1.14 2.89 -0.49
CA PRO A 81 -2.06 3.54 0.43
C PRO A 81 -3.01 2.56 1.11
N LEU A 82 -3.19 2.74 2.41
CA LEU A 82 -4.29 2.18 3.17
C LEU A 82 -5.38 3.24 3.34
N ILE A 83 -6.59 2.97 2.87
CA ILE A 83 -7.68 3.95 2.83
C ILE A 83 -8.93 3.35 3.46
N MET A 84 -9.42 3.92 4.54
CA MET A 84 -10.69 3.51 5.15
C MET A 84 -11.86 4.21 4.46
N ILE A 85 -13.01 3.54 4.36
CA ILE A 85 -14.27 4.21 4.03
C ILE A 85 -15.05 4.47 5.32
N ARG A 86 -15.25 5.74 5.69
CA ARG A 86 -16.01 6.14 6.88
C ARG A 86 -16.88 7.36 6.58
N ASP A 87 -18.10 7.37 7.10
CA ASP A 87 -19.05 8.47 6.90
C ASP A 87 -19.24 8.88 5.43
N ASP A 88 -19.27 7.87 4.55
CA ASP A 88 -19.40 7.99 3.09
C ASP A 88 -18.22 8.73 2.42
N LYS A 89 -17.04 8.73 3.05
CA LYS A 89 -15.79 9.35 2.57
C LYS A 89 -14.58 8.42 2.67
N PHE A 90 -13.56 8.70 1.87
CA PHE A 90 -12.24 8.12 1.99
C PHE A 90 -11.44 8.81 3.10
N GLU A 91 -10.82 8.02 3.97
CA GLU A 91 -9.94 8.49 5.03
C GLU A 91 -8.60 7.76 4.94
N PRO A 92 -7.48 8.47 4.68
CA PRO A 92 -6.17 7.84 4.62
C PRO A 92 -5.76 7.34 6.01
N ILE A 93 -5.27 6.10 6.06
CA ILE A 93 -4.66 5.48 7.25
C ILE A 93 -3.15 5.69 7.23
N ASP A 94 -2.50 5.20 6.17
CA ASP A 94 -1.04 5.25 6.01
C ASP A 94 -0.61 5.04 4.55
N MET A 95 0.66 5.27 4.27
CA MET A 95 1.32 4.94 2.99
C MET A 95 2.52 4.03 3.25
N ILE A 96 2.52 2.86 2.63
CA ILE A 96 3.58 1.88 2.79
C ILE A 96 4.48 1.93 1.56
N TYR A 97 5.78 2.09 1.78
CA TYR A 97 6.78 2.17 0.71
C TYR A 97 7.58 0.88 0.65
N THR A 98 7.50 0.17 -0.48
CA THR A 98 8.32 -1.02 -0.75
C THR A 98 9.18 -0.82 -1.98
N PHE A 99 10.31 -1.50 -2.00
CA PHE A 99 11.37 -1.34 -2.97
C PHE A 99 11.97 -2.69 -3.34
N ASP A 100 12.04 -2.97 -4.64
CA ASP A 100 12.77 -4.13 -5.17
C ASP A 100 13.94 -3.65 -6.04
N GLU A 101 15.01 -4.42 -6.06
CA GLU A 101 16.13 -4.23 -6.99
C GLU A 101 16.66 -5.56 -7.52
N ASN A 102 17.08 -5.55 -8.77
CA ASN A 102 17.68 -6.70 -9.44
C ASN A 102 19.03 -6.29 -10.05
N LEU A 103 20.09 -6.42 -9.25
CA LEU A 103 21.45 -6.09 -9.65
C LEU A 103 22.16 -7.34 -10.19
N CYS A 104 23.38 -7.17 -10.72
CA CYS A 104 24.19 -8.29 -11.22
C CYS A 104 24.39 -9.37 -10.14
N ALA A 105 24.88 -8.97 -8.96
CA ALA A 105 25.33 -9.94 -7.95
C ALA A 105 24.19 -10.50 -7.09
N TYR A 106 23.10 -9.75 -6.93
CA TYR A 106 22.00 -10.09 -6.05
C TYR A 106 20.70 -9.42 -6.48
N SER A 107 19.59 -9.96 -5.98
CA SER A 107 18.28 -9.32 -6.04
C SER A 107 17.71 -9.16 -4.65
N ARG A 108 17.07 -8.03 -4.40
CA ARG A 108 16.34 -7.75 -3.17
C ARG A 108 14.86 -7.51 -3.50
N LYS A 109 13.98 -8.08 -2.69
CA LYS A 109 12.54 -7.97 -2.87
C LYS A 109 11.84 -7.70 -1.54
N GLN A 110 10.91 -6.74 -1.55
CA GLN A 110 10.07 -6.37 -0.42
C GLN A 110 8.60 -6.70 -0.70
N ASP A 111 8.19 -7.89 -0.29
CA ASP A 111 6.82 -8.36 -0.47
C ASP A 111 5.93 -7.94 0.70
N VAL A 112 4.89 -7.14 0.43
CA VAL A 112 3.91 -6.70 1.44
C VAL A 112 2.69 -7.62 1.50
N ALA A 113 2.31 -7.99 2.72
CA ALA A 113 1.12 -8.76 3.07
C ALA A 113 0.22 -8.00 4.06
N PHE A 114 -1.09 -8.18 3.90
CA PHE A 114 -2.12 -7.51 4.69
C PHE A 114 -3.01 -8.52 5.41
N GLN A 115 -3.27 -8.28 6.68
CA GLN A 115 -4.14 -9.14 7.49
C GLN A 115 -5.02 -8.30 8.41
N GLY A 116 -6.33 -8.58 8.39
CA GLY A 116 -7.24 -8.11 9.43
C GLY A 116 -7.12 -9.03 10.63
N ILE A 117 -6.79 -8.48 11.80
CA ILE A 117 -6.82 -9.20 13.07
C ILE A 117 -8.26 -9.14 13.58
N ALA A 118 -9.13 -9.90 12.90
CA ALA A 118 -10.55 -9.91 13.15
C ALA A 118 -10.89 -10.71 14.42
N ASP A 119 -11.67 -10.10 15.29
CA ASP A 119 -12.33 -10.70 16.46
C ASP A 119 -13.86 -10.50 16.43
N GLY A 120 -14.40 -10.07 15.28
CA GLY A 120 -15.82 -9.75 15.11
C GLY A 120 -16.22 -8.36 15.60
N GLN A 121 -15.26 -7.53 16.04
CA GLN A 121 -15.52 -6.15 16.44
C GLN A 121 -15.44 -5.17 15.25
N PRO A 122 -16.16 -4.04 15.32
CA PRO A 122 -15.92 -2.91 14.43
C PRO A 122 -14.50 -2.37 14.60
N TYR A 123 -13.89 -1.98 13.48
CA TYR A 123 -12.54 -1.41 13.41
C TYR A 123 -11.45 -2.39 13.89
N ALA A 124 -11.53 -3.63 13.43
CA ALA A 124 -10.52 -4.65 13.67
C ALA A 124 -9.12 -4.14 13.29
N ALA A 125 -8.12 -4.53 14.09
CA ALA A 125 -6.75 -4.10 13.84
C ALA A 125 -6.23 -4.64 12.50
N ILE A 126 -5.34 -3.89 11.86
CA ILE A 126 -4.75 -4.25 10.57
C ILE A 126 -3.29 -4.54 10.81
N LYS A 127 -2.83 -5.74 10.48
CA LYS A 127 -1.40 -6.07 10.44
C LYS A 127 -0.90 -5.95 9.02
N VAL A 128 0.20 -5.21 8.86
CA VAL A 128 1.00 -5.16 7.65
C VAL A 128 2.32 -5.84 7.94
N THR A 129 2.73 -6.75 7.07
CA THR A 129 4.05 -7.37 7.12
C THR A 129 4.74 -7.17 5.79
N VAL A 130 5.97 -6.65 5.81
CA VAL A 130 6.88 -6.66 4.67
C VAL A 130 7.92 -7.74 4.90
N THR A 131 8.04 -8.66 3.95
CA THR A 131 9.14 -9.63 3.91
C THR A 131 10.23 -9.06 3.01
N ASP A 132 11.35 -8.64 3.61
CA ASP A 132 12.51 -8.15 2.91
C ASP A 132 13.51 -9.28 2.72
N SER A 133 13.79 -9.63 1.47
CA SER A 133 14.61 -10.78 1.10
C SER A 133 15.69 -10.41 0.11
N THR A 134 16.91 -10.85 0.38
CA THR A 134 18.08 -10.70 -0.49
C THR A 134 18.58 -12.08 -0.91
N VAL A 135 18.73 -12.31 -2.21
CA VAL A 135 19.22 -13.55 -2.80
C VAL A 135 20.38 -13.27 -3.75
N LEU A 136 21.37 -14.19 -3.83
CA LEU A 136 22.45 -14.07 -4.82
C LEU A 136 21.99 -14.57 -6.18
N ASN A 137 22.39 -13.88 -7.24
CA ASN A 137 22.04 -14.25 -8.61
C ASN A 137 23.02 -15.28 -9.21
N GLY A 138 24.16 -15.50 -8.55
CA GLY A 138 25.18 -16.45 -9.01
C GLY A 138 26.02 -15.94 -10.19
N GLU A 139 25.85 -14.66 -10.57
CA GLU A 139 26.66 -14.00 -11.58
C GLU A 139 28.00 -13.53 -11.00
N SER A 140 29.05 -13.57 -11.83
CA SER A 140 30.36 -13.03 -11.47
C SER A 140 30.36 -11.53 -11.73
N CYS A 141 30.29 -10.75 -10.66
CA CYS A 141 30.26 -9.29 -10.72
C CYS A 141 31.48 -8.72 -9.98
N ASP A 142 31.87 -7.49 -10.31
CA ASP A 142 33.06 -6.85 -9.71
C ASP A 142 32.85 -6.48 -8.23
N ASP A 143 31.61 -6.23 -7.83
CA ASP A 143 31.24 -5.87 -6.46
C ASP A 143 31.02 -7.11 -5.56
N THR A 144 31.38 -6.96 -4.28
CA THR A 144 31.07 -7.99 -3.28
C THR A 144 29.58 -7.97 -2.97
N PRO A 145 28.82 -9.07 -3.21
CA PRO A 145 27.41 -9.08 -2.90
C PRO A 145 27.15 -8.98 -1.39
N PRO A 146 25.97 -8.44 -0.98
CA PRO A 146 25.52 -8.52 0.40
C PRO A 146 25.31 -9.98 0.81
N ARG A 147 25.21 -10.20 2.11
CA ARG A 147 24.83 -11.51 2.64
C ARG A 147 23.38 -11.81 2.29
N PRO A 148 23.05 -13.03 1.80
CA PRO A 148 21.67 -13.45 1.65
C PRO A 148 20.98 -13.51 3.00
N GLU A 149 19.83 -12.85 3.08
CA GLU A 149 19.03 -12.77 4.29
C GLU A 149 17.56 -12.58 3.95
N SER A 150 16.70 -12.93 4.90
CA SER A 150 15.27 -12.69 4.83
C SER A 150 14.76 -12.37 6.22
N HIS A 151 14.01 -11.29 6.36
CA HIS A 151 13.41 -10.89 7.62
C HIS A 151 12.04 -10.25 7.42
N GLU A 152 11.19 -10.37 8.43
CA GLU A 152 9.86 -9.78 8.45
C GLU A 152 9.88 -8.47 9.24
N ILE A 153 9.24 -7.45 8.68
CA ILE A 153 9.02 -6.15 9.30
C ILE A 153 7.52 -5.97 9.40
N SER A 154 6.99 -5.84 10.62
CA SER A 154 5.54 -5.73 10.84
C SER A 154 5.16 -4.47 11.59
N VAL A 155 4.01 -3.90 11.22
CA VAL A 155 3.30 -2.84 11.95
C VAL A 155 1.85 -3.28 12.13
N THR A 156 1.30 -3.03 13.31
CA THR A 156 -0.13 -3.21 13.58
C THR A 156 -0.79 -1.84 13.75
N TYR A 157 -1.86 -1.62 12.99
CA TYR A 157 -2.71 -0.43 13.08
C TYR A 157 -3.92 -0.74 13.96
N HIS A 158 -4.04 -0.01 15.06
CA HIS A 158 -5.15 -0.13 16.00
C HIS A 158 -6.07 1.08 15.90
N TRP A 159 -7.38 0.84 15.98
CA TRP A 159 -8.37 1.91 16.06
C TRP A 159 -8.29 2.65 17.40
N ASP A 160 -7.99 3.95 17.34
CA ASP A 160 -8.08 4.84 18.48
C ASP A 160 -9.46 5.53 18.50
N LYS A 161 -10.28 5.16 19.49
CA LYS A 161 -11.62 5.73 19.70
C LYS A 161 -11.60 7.22 20.03
N LYS A 162 -10.52 7.75 20.62
CA LYS A 162 -10.43 9.16 21.00
C LYS A 162 -10.27 10.07 19.79
N THR A 163 -9.42 9.63 18.85
CA THR A 163 -9.14 10.37 17.61
C THR A 163 -10.00 9.91 16.44
N SER A 164 -10.71 8.79 16.59
CA SER A 164 -11.48 8.13 15.54
C SER A 164 -10.64 7.87 14.29
N ARG A 165 -9.43 7.33 14.51
CA ARG A 165 -8.43 7.03 13.47
C ARG A 165 -7.67 5.76 13.82
N TYR A 166 -7.12 5.11 12.80
CA TYR A 166 -6.10 4.08 12.99
C TYR A 166 -4.77 4.72 13.40
N THR A 167 -4.07 4.05 14.32
CA THR A 167 -2.75 4.46 14.84
C THR A 167 -1.81 3.27 14.79
N LYS A 168 -0.57 3.48 14.32
CA LYS A 168 0.46 2.45 14.25
C LYS A 168 1.09 2.18 15.61
N ASP A 169 1.40 0.91 15.87
CA ASP A 169 2.09 0.46 17.09
C ASP A 169 3.60 0.74 17.11
N SER A 170 4.19 1.02 15.94
CA SER A 170 5.62 1.24 15.76
C SER A 170 5.94 2.07 14.52
N ASP A 171 7.20 2.49 14.38
CA ASP A 171 7.76 3.25 13.26
C ASP A 171 8.54 2.35 12.27
N ALA A 172 8.35 1.02 12.33
CA ALA A 172 9.19 0.07 11.60
C ALA A 172 9.13 0.22 10.08
N LEU A 173 7.94 0.50 9.52
CA LEU A 173 7.78 0.76 8.09
C LEU A 173 8.31 2.15 7.67
N ASP A 174 8.32 3.14 8.57
CA ASP A 174 8.95 4.44 8.29
C ASP A 174 10.47 4.29 8.21
N LYS A 175 11.05 3.47 9.10
CA LYS A 175 12.48 3.14 9.08
C LYS A 175 12.85 2.41 7.79
N LEU A 176 12.06 1.43 7.39
CA LEU A 176 12.24 0.73 6.11
C LEU A 176 12.18 1.72 4.92
N ALA A 177 11.21 2.63 4.91
CA ALA A 177 11.10 3.67 3.88
C ALA A 177 12.34 4.58 3.86
N GLY A 178 12.86 4.96 5.04
CA GLY A 178 14.10 5.74 5.16
C GLY A 178 15.34 4.98 4.68
N GLU A 179 15.44 3.68 4.96
CA GLU A 179 16.51 2.81 4.43
C GLU A 179 16.44 2.69 2.92
N ASN A 180 15.24 2.56 2.35
CA ASN A 180 15.02 2.54 0.92
C ASN A 180 15.42 3.88 0.27
N ALA A 181 15.06 5.00 0.89
CA ALA A 181 15.44 6.33 0.41
C ALA A 181 16.95 6.58 0.46
N ASN A 182 17.65 6.14 1.51
CA ASN A 182 19.10 6.33 1.64
C ASN A 182 19.94 5.53 0.63
N ARG A 183 19.33 4.59 -0.10
CA ARG A 183 20.00 3.87 -1.18
C ARG A 183 20.10 4.70 -2.47
N PHE A 184 19.39 5.83 -2.57
CA PHE A 184 19.31 6.69 -3.77
C PHE A 184 19.47 8.18 -3.48
#